data_AF-F0WRX7-F1
#
_entry.id   AF-F0WRX7-F1
#
_cell.length_a   1.000
_cell.length_b   1.000
_cell.length_c   1.000
_cell.angle_alpha   90.00
_cell.angle_beta   90.00
_cell.angle_gamma   90.00
#
_symmetry.space_group_name_H-M   'P 1'
#
loop_
_entity.id
_entity.type
_entity.pdbx_description
1 polymer ?
#
loop_
_entity_poly.entity_id
_entity_poly.type
_entity_poly.pdbx_seq_one_letter_code
_entity_poly.pdbx_strand_id
1 'polypeptide(L)'
;MLFSSSPVYARHGTVPTSQPLASEIGLSILKRGGNAVDAAIAVASALGVPEPCSTGIGGESFLLYYDGIKRKVSGLNGSCRSASGITLKSVQADLKQKEGQVPFRIPIEHSHSVTVPGTVAGWIDSVEHWGTLPLEELLSISIKLASEGFPVGPVTSELWMALSRLWVLE
;
A
#
# COMPACT_ATOMS: atom_id res chain seq x y z
N MET A 1 30.21 -5.55 14.98
CA MET A 1 29.01 -5.06 14.26
C MET A 1 28.28 -6.29 13.74
N LEU A 2 27.08 -6.59 14.26
CA LEU A 2 26.26 -7.71 13.79
C LEU A 2 25.04 -7.10 13.07
N PHE A 3 24.89 -7.43 11.79
CA PHE A 3 23.67 -7.11 11.02
C PHE A 3 22.80 -8.37 10.99
N SER A 4 21.47 -8.20 10.95
CA SER A 4 20.53 -9.31 10.77
C SER A 4 20.67 -9.98 9.40
N SER A 5 21.20 -9.26 8.40
CA SER A 5 21.55 -9.79 7.07
C SER A 5 22.72 -9.02 6.46
N SER A 6 23.41 -9.63 5.49
CA SER A 6 24.45 -8.94 4.72
C SER A 6 23.85 -7.86 3.81
N PRO A 7 24.51 -6.69 3.64
CA PRO A 7 24.11 -5.72 2.62
C PRO A 7 24.19 -6.32 1.21
N VAL A 8 23.19 -6.02 0.38
CA VAL A 8 23.13 -6.48 -1.01
C VAL A 8 23.75 -5.43 -1.92
N TYR A 9 24.71 -5.85 -2.74
CA TYR A 9 25.34 -5.02 -3.77
C TYR A 9 24.91 -5.50 -5.15
N ALA A 10 24.45 -4.58 -6.01
CA ALA A 10 24.03 -4.89 -7.37
C ALA A 10 24.42 -3.76 -8.33
N ARG A 11 24.70 -4.12 -9.59
CA ARG A 11 25.09 -3.15 -10.64
C ARG A 11 23.91 -2.52 -11.38
N HIS A 12 22.74 -3.16 -11.37
CA HIS A 12 21.61 -2.78 -12.22
C HIS A 12 20.39 -2.28 -11.43
N GLY A 13 20.17 -2.80 -10.23
CA GLY A 13 19.06 -2.38 -9.37
C GLY A 13 18.89 -3.30 -8.17
N THR A 14 18.20 -2.79 -7.16
CA THR A 14 17.78 -3.54 -5.96
C THR A 14 16.32 -3.20 -5.67
N VAL A 15 15.59 -4.15 -5.12
CA VAL A 15 14.18 -3.99 -4.74
C VAL A 15 14.01 -4.50 -3.30
N PRO A 16 14.25 -3.66 -2.29
CA PRO A 16 14.04 -4.03 -0.89
C PRO A 16 12.56 -3.85 -0.53
N THR A 17 11.94 -4.90 0.04
CA THR A 17 10.55 -4.86 0.52
C THR A 17 10.40 -5.70 1.80
N SER A 18 9.24 -5.62 2.46
CA SER A 18 8.89 -6.44 3.62
C SER A 18 8.73 -7.93 3.30
N GLN A 19 8.44 -8.28 2.04
CA GLN A 19 8.21 -9.67 1.60
C GLN A 19 9.21 -10.09 0.53
N PRO A 20 9.95 -11.20 0.72
CA PRO A 20 10.84 -11.73 -0.33
C PRO A 20 10.15 -11.93 -1.68
N LEU A 21 8.88 -12.38 -1.68
CA LEU A 21 8.07 -12.56 -2.88
C LEU A 21 7.81 -11.23 -3.61
N ALA A 22 7.50 -10.15 -2.88
CA ALA A 22 7.30 -8.85 -3.51
C ALA A 22 8.62 -8.30 -4.08
N SER A 23 9.74 -8.48 -3.37
CA SER A 23 11.07 -8.12 -3.87
C SER A 23 11.42 -8.84 -5.18
N GLU A 24 11.08 -10.13 -5.29
CA GLU A 24 11.25 -10.92 -6.52
C GLU A 24 10.41 -10.38 -7.67
N ILE A 25 9.16 -10.00 -7.40
CA ILE A 25 8.25 -9.41 -8.39
C ILE A 25 8.82 -8.12 -8.96
N GLY A 26 9.22 -7.18 -8.10
CA GLY A 26 9.84 -5.94 -8.57
C GLY A 26 11.13 -6.19 -9.35
N LEU A 27 11.95 -7.16 -8.93
CA LEU A 27 13.15 -7.54 -9.67
C LEU A 27 12.81 -8.11 -11.06
N SER A 28 11.72 -8.89 -11.18
CA SER A 28 11.23 -9.41 -12.46
C SER A 28 10.81 -8.27 -13.39
N ILE A 29 10.14 -7.24 -12.88
CA ILE A 29 9.79 -6.04 -13.66
C ILE A 29 11.04 -5.31 -14.16
N LEU A 30 12.04 -5.10 -13.30
CA LEU A 30 13.31 -4.48 -13.72
C LEU A 30 14.02 -5.32 -14.79
N LYS A 31 14.02 -6.66 -14.67
CA LYS A 31 14.62 -7.57 -15.67
C LYS A 31 13.90 -7.53 -17.02
N ARG A 32 12.61 -7.20 -17.04
CA ARG A 32 11.79 -7.04 -18.26
C ARG A 32 11.94 -5.66 -18.91
N GLY A 33 12.79 -4.80 -18.35
CA GLY A 33 13.04 -3.46 -18.88
C GLY A 33 12.15 -2.37 -18.30
N GLY A 34 11.32 -2.69 -17.30
CA GLY A 34 10.59 -1.67 -16.52
C GLY A 34 11.55 -0.85 -15.67
N ASN A 35 11.11 0.33 -15.27
CA ASN A 35 11.89 1.24 -14.45
C ASN A 35 11.57 1.10 -12.94
N ALA A 36 12.16 1.97 -12.12
CA ALA A 36 11.97 1.94 -10.67
C ALA A 36 10.50 2.19 -10.25
N VAL A 37 9.75 3.01 -10.98
CA VAL A 37 8.32 3.27 -10.71
C VAL A 37 7.48 2.06 -11.10
N ASP A 38 7.72 1.47 -12.27
CA ASP A 38 7.04 0.25 -12.70
C ASP A 38 7.20 -0.88 -11.66
N ALA A 39 8.46 -1.09 -11.21
CA ALA A 39 8.77 -2.07 -10.18
C ALA A 39 8.08 -1.75 -8.84
N ALA A 40 8.07 -0.47 -8.44
CA ALA A 40 7.42 -0.04 -7.20
C ALA A 40 5.90 -0.25 -7.22
N ILE A 41 5.23 0.02 -8.34
CA ILE A 41 3.77 -0.17 -8.48
C ILE A 41 3.42 -1.66 -8.53
N ALA A 42 4.19 -2.48 -9.24
CA ALA A 42 4.01 -3.93 -9.20
C ALA A 42 4.20 -4.50 -7.78
N VAL A 43 5.25 -4.06 -7.07
CA VAL A 43 5.47 -4.41 -5.65
C VAL A 43 4.32 -3.97 -4.76
N ALA A 44 3.89 -2.71 -4.85
CA ALA A 44 2.84 -2.16 -4.00
C ALA A 44 1.51 -2.89 -4.20
N SER A 45 1.17 -3.20 -5.46
CA SER A 45 -0.01 -4.00 -5.76
C SER A 45 0.11 -5.43 -5.26
N ALA A 46 1.30 -6.04 -5.39
CA ALA A 46 1.53 -7.39 -4.93
C ALA A 46 1.42 -7.49 -3.41
N LEU A 47 1.99 -6.54 -2.65
CA LEU A 47 1.95 -6.50 -1.19
C LEU A 47 0.53 -6.41 -0.62
N GLY A 48 -0.44 -5.85 -1.37
CA GLY A 48 -1.84 -5.85 -0.98
C GLY A 48 -2.47 -7.25 -0.82
N VAL A 49 -1.78 -8.30 -1.27
CA VAL A 49 -2.24 -9.70 -1.21
C VAL A 49 -1.63 -10.48 -0.02
N PRO A 50 -0.29 -10.55 0.17
CA PRO A 50 0.33 -11.22 1.30
C PRO A 50 0.48 -10.36 2.56
N GLU A 51 0.22 -9.05 2.51
CA GLU A 51 0.24 -8.16 3.68
C GLU A 51 -1.04 -7.31 3.81
N PRO A 52 -2.25 -7.91 3.73
CA PRO A 52 -3.51 -7.16 3.71
C PRO A 52 -3.81 -6.44 5.03
N CYS A 53 -3.16 -6.85 6.13
CA CYS A 53 -3.26 -6.20 7.44
C CYS A 53 -2.43 -4.92 7.54
N SER A 54 -1.63 -4.60 6.52
CA SER A 54 -0.68 -3.48 6.54
C SER A 54 -0.88 -2.52 5.37
N THR A 55 -1.24 -3.03 4.19
CA THR A 55 -1.44 -2.21 2.99
C THR A 55 -2.51 -2.81 2.08
N GLY A 56 -3.05 -2.00 1.17
CA GLY A 56 -4.02 -2.46 0.19
C GLY A 56 -4.63 -1.33 -0.63
N ILE A 57 -5.49 -1.72 -1.57
CA ILE A 57 -6.16 -0.81 -2.51
C ILE A 57 -7.11 0.20 -1.83
N GLY A 58 -7.58 -0.12 -0.63
CA GLY A 58 -8.45 0.74 0.18
C GLY A 58 -7.72 1.81 0.99
N GLY A 59 -6.40 1.88 0.91
CA GLY A 59 -5.58 2.81 1.68
C GLY A 59 -5.21 4.10 0.93
N GLU A 60 -4.08 4.67 1.36
CA GLU A 60 -3.38 5.77 0.71
C GLU A 60 -1.97 5.36 0.28
N SER A 61 -1.37 6.16 -0.60
CA SER A 61 0.01 5.95 -1.04
C SER A 61 0.78 7.26 -1.19
N PHE A 62 2.09 7.19 -0.98
CA PHE A 62 3.01 8.29 -1.24
C PHE A 62 4.18 7.74 -2.04
N LEU A 63 4.67 8.52 -3.01
CA LEU A 63 5.81 8.14 -3.81
C LEU A 63 6.82 9.29 -3.87
N LEU A 64 8.08 8.97 -3.62
CA LEU A 64 9.21 9.86 -3.91
C LEU A 64 9.98 9.29 -5.10
N TYR A 65 10.03 10.06 -6.17
CA TYR A 65 10.72 9.69 -7.40
C TYR A 65 11.97 10.56 -7.56
N TYR A 66 13.13 9.93 -7.66
CA TYR A 66 14.36 10.62 -8.03
C TYR A 66 14.69 10.36 -9.50
N ASP A 67 14.65 11.43 -10.30
CA ASP A 67 15.10 11.40 -11.69
C ASP A 67 16.63 11.51 -11.72
N GLY A 68 17.31 10.41 -12.07
CA GLY A 68 18.77 10.35 -12.09
C GLY A 68 19.42 11.26 -13.15
N ILE A 69 18.69 11.59 -14.23
CA ILE A 69 19.19 12.46 -15.31
C ILE A 69 19.01 13.92 -14.89
N LYS A 70 17.80 14.29 -14.44
CA LYS A 70 17.48 15.67 -14.03
C LYS A 70 18.03 16.02 -12.64
N ARG A 71 18.47 15.02 -11.87
CA ARG A 71 18.93 15.13 -10.48
C ARG A 71 17.90 15.82 -9.59
N LYS A 72 16.62 15.47 -9.79
CA LYS A 72 15.49 16.09 -9.11
C LYS A 72 14.63 15.03 -8.42
N VAL A 73 14.23 15.34 -7.19
CA VAL A 73 13.19 14.59 -6.48
C VAL A 73 11.83 15.21 -6.79
N SER A 74 10.88 14.37 -7.17
CA SER A 74 9.46 14.68 -7.26
C SER A 74 8.70 13.85 -6.23
N GLY A 75 7.61 14.39 -5.71
CA GLY A 75 6.73 13.68 -4.80
C GLY A 75 5.33 13.56 -5.40
N LEU A 76 4.69 12.42 -5.15
CA LEU A 76 3.28 12.20 -5.41
C LEU A 76 2.58 11.90 -4.09
N ASN A 77 1.45 12.58 -3.88
CA ASN A 77 0.63 12.45 -2.69
C ASN A 77 -0.73 11.83 -3.05
N GLY A 78 -0.87 10.54 -2.78
CA GLY A 78 -2.14 9.80 -2.82
C GLY A 78 -2.77 9.64 -1.45
N SER A 79 -2.63 10.65 -0.57
CA SER A 79 -3.23 10.67 0.77
C SER A 79 -4.75 10.71 0.71
N CYS A 80 -5.39 10.07 1.68
CA CYS A 80 -6.83 10.05 1.77
C CYS A 80 -7.42 11.42 2.17
N ARG A 81 -8.67 11.66 1.77
CA ARG A 81 -9.46 12.84 2.18
C ARG A 81 -10.72 12.38 2.91
N SER A 82 -11.23 13.23 3.81
CA SER A 82 -12.57 13.03 4.36
C SER A 82 -13.61 13.13 3.25
N ALA A 83 -14.72 12.38 3.37
CA ALA A 83 -15.83 12.49 2.43
C ALA A 83 -16.35 13.94 2.35
N SER A 84 -16.68 14.42 1.15
CA SER A 84 -17.00 15.84 0.91
C SER A 84 -18.21 16.38 1.68
N GLY A 85 -19.15 15.51 2.06
CA GLY A 85 -20.36 15.86 2.80
C GLY A 85 -20.26 15.75 4.32
N ILE A 86 -19.11 15.35 4.88
CA ILE A 86 -18.98 15.08 6.31
C ILE A 86 -18.53 16.32 7.09
N THR A 87 -19.14 16.55 8.25
CA THR A 87 -18.75 17.63 9.16
C THR A 87 -18.49 17.06 10.55
N LEU A 88 -17.73 17.78 11.38
CA LEU A 88 -17.53 17.36 12.78
C LEU A 88 -18.86 17.17 13.52
N LYS A 89 -19.81 18.08 13.29
CA LYS A 89 -21.13 18.05 13.94
C LYS A 89 -21.95 16.82 13.51
N SER A 90 -21.93 16.45 12.23
CA SER A 90 -22.63 15.25 11.75
C SER A 90 -22.00 13.99 12.34
N VAL A 91 -20.68 13.91 12.39
CA VAL A 91 -19.96 12.78 13.02
C VAL A 91 -20.29 12.67 14.51
N GLN A 92 -20.27 13.79 15.23
CA GLN A 92 -20.64 13.82 16.65
C GLN A 92 -22.08 13.35 16.88
N ALA A 93 -23.03 13.80 16.03
CA ALA A 93 -24.42 13.36 16.11
C ALA A 93 -24.56 11.85 15.88
N ASP A 94 -23.91 11.31 14.85
CA ASP A 94 -23.94 9.88 14.51
C ASP A 94 -23.32 9.03 15.63
N LEU A 95 -22.22 9.49 16.21
CA LEU A 95 -21.52 8.83 17.32
C LEU A 95 -22.16 9.09 18.69
N LYS A 96 -23.24 9.88 18.75
CA LYS A 96 -23.90 10.34 19.99
C LYS A 96 -22.92 11.01 20.97
N GLN A 97 -21.91 11.70 20.45
CA GLN A 97 -20.93 12.46 21.23
C GLN A 97 -21.36 13.93 21.33
N LYS A 98 -21.13 14.54 22.49
CA LYS A 98 -21.48 15.95 22.73
C LYS A 98 -20.44 16.87 22.09
N GLU A 99 -20.87 18.06 21.69
CA GLU A 99 -19.95 19.13 21.30
C GLU A 99 -19.00 19.45 22.47
N GLY A 100 -17.71 19.54 22.19
CA GLY A 100 -16.67 19.73 23.21
C GLY A 100 -16.36 18.50 24.08
N GLN A 101 -16.91 17.32 23.79
CA GLN A 101 -16.57 16.08 24.50
C GLN A 101 -15.07 15.75 24.33
N VAL A 102 -14.39 15.49 25.45
CA VAL A 102 -12.99 15.07 25.48
C VAL A 102 -12.87 13.73 26.22
N PRO A 103 -12.27 12.68 25.62
CA PRO A 103 -11.75 12.66 24.25
C PRO A 103 -12.88 12.53 23.21
N PHE A 104 -12.79 13.28 22.12
CA PHE A 104 -13.51 12.96 20.89
C PHE A 104 -12.81 11.77 20.23
N ARG A 105 -13.54 10.70 19.91
CA ARG A 105 -12.98 9.51 19.27
C ARG A 105 -13.94 8.95 18.24
N ILE A 106 -13.42 8.66 17.06
CA ILE A 106 -14.10 7.83 16.07
C ILE A 106 -13.67 6.38 16.35
N PRO A 107 -14.59 5.46 16.69
CA PRO A 107 -14.27 4.04 16.83
C PRO A 107 -13.68 3.48 15.54
N ILE A 108 -12.69 2.60 15.64
CA ILE A 108 -11.98 2.08 14.46
C ILE A 108 -12.91 1.26 13.55
N GLU A 109 -13.93 0.63 14.12
CA GLU A 109 -14.94 -0.16 13.42
C GLU A 109 -16.10 0.67 12.85
N HIS A 110 -16.16 1.98 13.14
CA HIS A 110 -17.23 2.85 12.64
C HIS A 110 -16.95 3.28 11.20
N SER A 111 -17.97 3.42 10.35
CA SER A 111 -17.82 3.90 8.97
C SER A 111 -17.12 5.27 8.82
N HIS A 112 -17.11 6.07 9.90
CA HIS A 112 -16.45 7.38 9.95
C HIS A 112 -14.92 7.26 10.08
N SER A 113 -14.39 6.06 10.36
CA SER A 113 -12.95 5.78 10.34
C SER A 113 -12.41 5.60 8.92
N VAL A 114 -13.30 5.43 7.93
CA VAL A 114 -12.94 5.26 6.52
C VAL A 114 -12.84 6.62 5.84
N THR A 115 -11.78 6.79 5.06
CA THR A 115 -11.53 7.97 4.23
C THR A 115 -11.56 7.58 2.75
N VAL A 116 -11.61 8.55 1.83
CA VAL A 116 -11.61 8.26 0.39
C VAL A 116 -10.27 7.60 0.00
N PRO A 117 -10.25 6.35 -0.49
CA PRO A 117 -9.01 5.66 -0.84
C PRO A 117 -8.23 6.38 -1.94
N GLY A 118 -6.95 6.61 -1.70
CA GLY A 118 -6.05 7.31 -2.63
C GLY A 118 -4.99 6.41 -3.29
N THR A 119 -4.80 5.18 -2.81
CA THR A 119 -3.75 4.26 -3.31
C THR A 119 -3.80 4.04 -4.82
N VAL A 120 -4.96 3.60 -5.35
CA VAL A 120 -5.08 3.23 -6.76
C VAL A 120 -4.91 4.43 -7.69
N ALA A 121 -5.49 5.58 -7.33
CA ALA A 121 -5.29 6.83 -8.07
C ALA A 121 -3.80 7.21 -8.08
N GLY A 122 -3.12 7.12 -6.93
CA GLY A 122 -1.69 7.38 -6.84
C GLY A 122 -0.83 6.44 -7.69
N TRP A 123 -1.23 5.17 -7.85
CA TRP A 123 -0.55 4.24 -8.76
C TRP A 123 -0.72 4.63 -10.22
N ILE A 124 -1.96 4.94 -10.64
CA ILE A 124 -2.27 5.38 -12.01
C ILE A 124 -1.45 6.63 -12.33
N ASP A 125 -1.56 7.66 -11.50
CA ASP A 125 -0.85 8.92 -11.68
C ASP A 125 0.67 8.69 -11.73
N SER A 126 1.23 7.80 -10.89
CA SER A 126 2.66 7.48 -10.91
C SER A 126 3.10 6.85 -12.23
N VAL A 127 2.33 5.90 -12.76
CA VAL A 127 2.62 5.24 -14.04
C VAL A 127 2.47 6.21 -15.19
N GLU A 128 1.46 7.08 -15.18
CA GLU A 128 1.28 8.10 -16.22
C GLU A 128 2.42 9.11 -16.25
N HIS A 129 2.94 9.53 -15.10
CA HIS A 129 4.00 10.52 -15.03
C HIS A 129 5.41 9.95 -15.27
N TRP A 130 5.67 8.73 -14.79
CA TRP A 130 7.02 8.18 -14.71
C TRP A 130 7.13 6.70 -15.09
N GLY A 131 6.04 6.00 -15.36
CA GLY A 131 6.07 4.59 -15.76
C GLY A 131 6.56 4.38 -17.19
N THR A 132 6.95 3.15 -17.49
CA THR A 132 7.31 2.73 -18.86
C THR A 132 6.56 1.48 -19.33
N LEU A 133 5.82 0.81 -18.44
CA LEU A 133 5.01 -0.35 -18.76
C LEU A 133 3.51 -0.07 -18.56
N PRO A 134 2.61 -0.78 -19.29
CA PRO A 134 1.18 -0.66 -19.07
C PRO A 134 0.78 -1.09 -17.65
N LEU A 135 -0.14 -0.36 -17.02
CA LEU A 135 -0.60 -0.68 -15.67
C LEU A 135 -1.15 -2.11 -15.56
N GLU A 136 -1.86 -2.60 -16.57
CA GLU A 136 -2.38 -3.98 -16.63
C GLU A 136 -1.25 -5.02 -16.45
N GLU A 137 -0.10 -4.79 -17.09
CA GLU A 137 1.06 -5.68 -16.97
C GLU A 137 1.61 -5.67 -15.54
N LEU A 138 1.67 -4.50 -14.90
CA LEU A 138 2.15 -4.35 -13.52
C LEU A 138 1.22 -5.03 -12.51
N LEU A 139 -0.10 -5.03 -12.76
CA LEU A 139 -1.11 -5.63 -11.88
C LEU A 139 -1.30 -7.13 -12.12
N SER A 140 -0.90 -7.65 -13.29
CA SER A 140 -1.10 -9.05 -13.67
C SER A 140 -0.60 -10.06 -12.64
N ILE A 141 0.55 -9.76 -12.01
CA ILE A 141 1.15 -10.63 -11.00
C ILE A 141 0.35 -10.67 -9.69
N SER A 142 -0.22 -9.53 -9.29
CA SER A 142 -1.04 -9.41 -8.10
C SER A 142 -2.38 -10.14 -8.28
N ILE A 143 -2.95 -10.08 -9.48
CA ILE A 143 -4.12 -10.87 -9.87
C ILE A 143 -3.81 -12.36 -9.79
N LYS A 144 -2.65 -12.78 -10.31
CA LYS A 144 -2.21 -14.19 -10.24
C LYS A 144 -2.02 -14.65 -8.80
N LEU A 145 -1.32 -13.88 -7.98
CA LEU A 145 -1.12 -14.19 -6.56
C LEU A 145 -2.43 -14.32 -5.80
N ALA A 146 -3.38 -13.41 -6.06
CA ALA A 146 -4.70 -13.44 -5.40
C ALA A 146 -5.55 -14.65 -5.84
N SER A 147 -5.42 -15.10 -7.09
CA SER A 147 -6.22 -16.19 -7.66
C SER A 147 -5.65 -17.58 -7.41
N GLU A 148 -4.32 -17.73 -7.49
CA GLU A 148 -3.64 -19.02 -7.30
C GLU A 148 -3.19 -19.23 -5.85
N GLY A 149 -3.17 -18.18 -5.04
CA GLY A 149 -2.71 -18.20 -3.66
C GLY A 149 -1.19 -18.11 -3.52
N PHE A 150 -0.75 -18.09 -2.27
CA PHE A 150 0.65 -17.92 -1.89
C PHE A 150 0.88 -18.48 -0.46
N PRO A 151 2.12 -18.85 -0.10
CA PRO A 151 2.44 -19.22 1.27
C PRO A 151 2.42 -17.99 2.19
N VAL A 152 1.63 -18.05 3.27
CA VAL A 152 1.49 -16.94 4.23
C VAL A 152 2.72 -16.86 5.14
N GLY A 153 3.35 -15.70 5.20
CA GLY A 153 4.49 -15.45 6.08
C GLY A 153 4.10 -15.44 7.57
N PRO A 154 5.03 -15.70 8.51
CA PRO A 154 4.72 -15.82 9.94
C PRO A 154 4.01 -14.59 10.54
N VAL A 155 4.51 -13.38 10.24
CA VAL A 155 3.92 -12.12 10.75
C VAL A 155 2.48 -11.94 10.25
N THR A 156 2.26 -12.12 8.95
CA THR A 156 0.90 -12.05 8.37
C THR A 156 -0.02 -13.11 8.98
N SER A 157 0.47 -14.34 9.16
CA SER A 157 -0.30 -15.44 9.76
C SER A 157 -0.78 -15.10 11.16
N GLU A 158 0.10 -14.56 12.01
CA GLU A 158 -0.25 -14.10 13.36
C GLU A 158 -1.31 -12.99 13.33
N LEU A 159 -1.17 -12.01 12.44
CA LEU A 159 -2.14 -10.92 12.29
C LEU A 159 -3.50 -11.41 11.80
N TRP A 160 -3.53 -12.37 10.87
CA TRP A 160 -4.77 -12.99 10.40
C TRP A 160 -5.48 -13.74 11.54
N MET A 161 -4.73 -14.50 12.34
CA MET A 161 -5.28 -15.19 13.51
C MET A 161 -5.82 -14.22 14.57
N ALA A 162 -5.16 -13.09 14.78
CA ALA A 162 -5.62 -12.08 15.73
C ALA A 162 -6.91 -11.39 15.24
N LEU A 163 -6.95 -10.99 13.96
CA LEU A 163 -8.05 -10.21 13.39
C LEU A 163 -9.26 -11.06 13.00
N SER A 164 -9.10 -12.33 12.63
CA SER A 164 -10.22 -13.24 12.36
C SER A 164 -11.18 -13.35 13.54
N ARG A 165 -10.69 -13.20 14.78
CA ARG A 165 -11.53 -13.22 15.99
C ARG A 165 -12.50 -12.03 16.09
N LEU A 166 -12.23 -10.93 15.38
CA LEU A 166 -13.12 -9.76 15.33
C LEU A 166 -14.31 -9.99 14.38
N TRP A 167 -14.18 -10.88 13.40
CA TRP A 167 -15.17 -11.09 12.33
C TRP A 167 -15.90 -12.43 12.39
N VAL A 168 -15.48 -13.34 13.27
CA VAL A 168 -16.12 -14.66 13.50
C VAL A 168 -17.15 -14.60 14.66
N LEU A 169 -17.58 -13.40 15.04
CA LEU A 169 -18.66 -13.19 16.02
C LEU A 169 -19.90 -12.60 15.34
N GLU A 170 -20.50 -13.39 14.43
CA GLU A 170 -21.93 -13.36 14.09
C GLU A 170 -22.46 -14.79 13.97
#